data_AF-A0AAP2CPG8-F1
#
_entry.id   AF-A0AAP2CPG8-F1
#
_cell.length_a   1.000
_cell.length_b   1.000
_cell.length_c   1.000
_cell.angle_alpha   90.00
_cell.angle_beta   90.00
_cell.angle_gamma   90.00
#
_symmetry.space_group_name_H-M   'P 1'
#
loop_
_entity.id
_entity.type
_entity.pdbx_description
1 polymer ?
#
loop_
_entity_poly.entity_id
_entity_poly.type
_entity_poly.pdbx_seq_one_letter_code
_entity_poly.pdbx_strand_id
1 'polypeptide(L)'
;MIDFEYRPEAYFDGTGPSALLAKLSYPESQWGEEISIYAAPLDGEIFFEVVDFYGNDFKVTPKKSRQPLNLQEFIFLIETMENTTASQEGNIQLTLSGIPEAQSLIYPQLGQYFEEKRRTFGMM
;
A
#
# COMPACT_ATOMS: atom_id res chain seq x y z
N MET A 1 10.13 -9.12 -16.30
CA MET A 1 10.85 -7.92 -15.84
C MET A 1 9.79 -6.95 -15.35
N ILE A 2 9.96 -6.41 -14.15
CA ILE A 2 9.02 -5.46 -13.54
C ILE A 2 9.14 -4.12 -14.27
N ASP A 3 8.02 -3.53 -14.66
CA ASP A 3 7.96 -2.20 -15.27
C ASP A 3 7.67 -1.16 -14.18
N PHE A 4 8.73 -0.58 -13.63
CA PHE A 4 8.65 0.40 -12.57
C PHE A 4 7.98 1.72 -13.00
N GLU A 5 7.95 1.99 -14.31
CA GLU A 5 7.34 3.19 -14.89
C GLU A 5 5.86 2.97 -15.27
N TYR A 6 5.36 1.74 -15.14
CA TYR A 6 3.95 1.45 -15.37
C TYR A 6 3.07 2.36 -14.51
N ARG A 7 2.18 3.09 -15.18
CA ARG A 7 1.21 3.99 -14.55
C ARG A 7 -0.19 3.66 -15.08
N PRO A 8 -1.15 3.37 -14.21
CA PRO A 8 -2.53 3.17 -14.65
C PRO A 8 -3.10 4.47 -15.22
N GLU A 9 -3.95 4.36 -16.24
CA GLU A 9 -4.55 5.54 -16.89
C GLU A 9 -5.47 6.31 -15.93
N ALA A 10 -6.20 5.60 -15.08
CA ALA A 10 -7.06 6.15 -14.03
C ALA A 10 -7.22 5.15 -12.87
N TYR A 11 -7.48 5.66 -11.67
CA TYR A 11 -7.88 4.82 -10.53
C TYR A 11 -9.39 4.64 -10.40
N PHE A 12 -10.15 5.60 -10.92
CA PHE A 12 -11.59 5.70 -10.68
C PHE A 12 -12.34 5.33 -11.95
N ASP A 13 -13.24 4.36 -11.84
CA ASP A 13 -14.15 3.94 -12.91
C ASP A 13 -15.55 4.59 -12.78
N GLY A 14 -15.70 5.54 -11.84
CA GLY A 14 -16.96 6.21 -11.53
C GLY A 14 -17.81 5.45 -10.51
N THR A 15 -17.33 4.34 -9.95
CA THR A 15 -18.03 3.59 -8.90
C THR A 15 -17.43 3.90 -7.53
N GLY A 16 -18.23 4.55 -6.67
CA GLY A 16 -17.85 4.83 -5.28
C GLY A 16 -16.99 6.08 -5.06
N PRO A 17 -16.79 6.47 -3.79
CA PRO A 17 -16.03 7.65 -3.41
C PRO A 17 -14.51 7.43 -3.38
N SER A 18 -14.06 6.18 -3.40
CA SER A 18 -12.64 5.81 -3.34
C SER A 18 -12.37 4.52 -4.12
N ALA A 19 -11.11 4.33 -4.52
CA ALA A 19 -10.64 3.13 -5.21
C ALA A 19 -9.65 2.37 -4.32
N LEU A 20 -9.84 1.05 -4.17
CA LEU A 20 -8.87 0.18 -3.51
C LEU A 20 -7.69 -0.07 -4.44
N LEU A 21 -6.51 0.44 -4.07
CA LEU A 21 -5.28 0.29 -4.84
C LEU A 21 -4.59 -1.03 -4.56
N ALA A 22 -4.44 -1.39 -3.29
CA ALA A 22 -3.77 -2.63 -2.89
C ALA A 22 -4.21 -3.11 -1.51
N LYS A 23 -4.05 -4.42 -1.30
CA LYS A 23 -4.09 -5.07 0.01
C LYS A 23 -2.72 -5.66 0.30
N LEU A 24 -2.23 -5.43 1.51
CA LEU A 24 -0.95 -5.92 2.00
C LEU A 24 -1.21 -6.86 3.17
N SER A 25 -0.68 -8.07 3.11
CA SER A 25 -0.75 -9.05 4.18
C SER A 25 0.64 -9.28 4.74
N TYR A 26 0.75 -9.40 6.06
CA TYR A 26 2.02 -9.68 6.74
C TYR A 26 1.96 -11.05 7.43
N PRO A 27 2.36 -12.14 6.74
CA PRO A 27 2.25 -13.51 7.27
C PRO A 27 2.98 -13.71 8.60
N GLU A 28 4.05 -12.94 8.84
CA GLU A 28 4.83 -12.98 10.08
C GLU A 28 4.14 -12.27 11.24
N SER A 29 3.14 -11.43 10.99
CA SER A 29 2.36 -10.80 12.05
C SER A 29 1.49 -11.83 12.73
N GLN A 30 1.58 -11.92 14.07
CA GLN A 30 0.76 -12.83 14.87
C GLN A 30 -0.76 -12.59 14.72
N TRP A 31 -1.15 -11.41 14.22
CA TRP A 31 -2.54 -10.99 14.13
C TRP A 31 -3.12 -11.08 12.72
N GLY A 32 -2.34 -11.58 11.74
CA GLY A 32 -2.80 -11.72 10.35
C GLY A 32 -3.21 -10.38 9.75
N GLU A 33 -2.46 -9.31 10.09
CA GLU A 33 -2.82 -7.95 9.74
C GLU A 33 -2.87 -7.75 8.22
N GLU A 34 -4.02 -7.25 7.78
CA GLU A 34 -4.24 -6.75 6.43
C GLU A 34 -4.24 -5.22 6.47
N ILE A 35 -3.44 -4.61 5.61
CA ILE A 35 -3.44 -3.17 5.36
C ILE A 35 -4.07 -2.93 4.00
N SER A 36 -5.07 -2.05 3.95
CA SER A 36 -5.71 -1.63 2.71
C SER A 36 -5.26 -0.21 2.34
N ILE A 37 -4.91 -0.03 1.07
CA ILE A 37 -4.50 1.26 0.51
C ILE A 37 -5.56 1.76 -0.45
N TYR A 38 -6.10 2.95 -0.19
CA TYR A 38 -7.14 3.59 -0.97
C TYR A 38 -6.65 4.87 -1.63
N ALA A 39 -7.27 5.18 -2.77
CA ALA A 39 -7.21 6.49 -3.41
C ALA A 39 -8.58 7.16 -3.32
N ALA A 40 -8.61 8.45 -2.98
CA ALA A 40 -9.82 9.26 -2.97
C ALA A 40 -9.61 10.55 -3.80
N PRO A 41 -10.53 10.90 -4.71
CA PRO A 41 -10.44 12.15 -5.46
C PRO A 41 -10.97 13.31 -4.61
N LEU A 42 -10.20 14.39 -4.49
CA LEU A 42 -10.62 15.63 -3.81
C LEU A 42 -9.93 16.83 -4.46
N ASP A 43 -10.72 17.82 -4.88
CA ASP A 43 -10.26 19.10 -5.48
C ASP A 43 -9.26 18.94 -6.65
N GLY A 44 -9.45 17.91 -7.48
CA GLY A 44 -8.58 17.62 -8.63
C GLY A 44 -7.23 17.00 -8.26
N GLU A 45 -7.07 16.58 -7.01
CA GLU A 45 -5.98 15.76 -6.53
C GLU A 45 -6.49 14.39 -6.10
N ILE A 46 -5.57 13.43 -6.07
CA ILE A 46 -5.78 12.07 -5.60
C ILE A 46 -5.10 11.97 -4.25
N PHE A 47 -5.87 11.77 -3.19
CA PHE A 47 -5.36 11.54 -1.85
C PHE A 47 -5.18 10.05 -1.62
N PHE A 48 -4.12 9.68 -0.90
CA PHE A 48 -3.82 8.31 -0.52
C PHE A 48 -4.11 8.12 0.96
N GLU A 49 -4.88 7.08 1.26
CA GLU A 49 -5.29 6.71 2.61
C GLU A 49 -4.90 5.26 2.84
N VAL A 50 -4.33 4.98 4.00
CA VAL A 50 -3.86 3.64 4.35
C VAL A 50 -4.43 3.31 5.72
N VAL A 51 -5.10 2.17 5.80
CA VAL A 51 -5.82 1.75 7.00
C VAL A 51 -5.56 0.27 7.26
N ASP A 52 -5.34 -0.08 8.52
CA ASP A 52 -5.24 -1.48 8.95
C ASP A 52 -6.60 -2.04 9.38
N PHE A 53 -6.61 -3.32 9.76
CA PHE A 53 -7.80 -4.00 10.27
C PHE A 53 -8.44 -3.31 11.50
N TYR A 54 -7.64 -2.60 12.31
CA TYR A 54 -8.09 -1.95 13.54
C TYR A 54 -8.59 -0.51 13.30
N GLY A 55 -8.49 -0.01 12.06
CA GLY A 55 -8.86 1.35 11.71
C GLY A 55 -7.79 2.39 12.04
N ASN A 56 -6.54 1.97 12.30
CA ASN A 56 -5.43 2.91 12.47
C ASN A 56 -5.07 3.54 11.14
N ASP A 57 -4.80 4.84 11.18
CA ASP A 57 -4.39 5.62 10.02
C ASP A 57 -2.86 5.72 9.94
N PHE A 58 -2.35 5.74 8.71
CA PHE A 58 -0.93 5.80 8.42
C PHE A 58 -0.59 7.08 7.68
N LYS A 59 0.51 7.69 8.08
CA LYS A 59 1.13 8.79 7.35
C LYS A 59 1.87 8.19 6.17
N VAL A 60 1.51 8.68 4.98
CA VAL A 60 2.01 8.17 3.70
C VAL A 60 2.75 9.26 2.93
N THR A 61 3.75 8.85 2.14
CA THR A 61 4.52 9.74 1.28
C THR A 61 4.55 9.17 -0.15
N PRO A 62 4.02 9.86 -1.17
CA PRO A 62 3.30 11.14 -1.08
C PRO A 62 1.90 10.98 -0.45
N LYS A 63 1.39 12.05 0.19
CA LYS A 63 0.00 12.09 0.70
C LYS A 63 -1.03 12.25 -0.42
N LYS A 64 -0.64 12.90 -1.52
CA LYS A 64 -1.50 13.16 -2.66
C LYS A 64 -0.71 13.35 -3.95
N SER A 65 -1.37 13.20 -5.09
CA SER A 65 -0.82 13.43 -6.42
C SER A 65 -1.90 13.98 -7.37
N ARG A 66 -1.50 14.65 -8.45
CA ARG A 66 -2.44 15.14 -9.49
C ARG A 66 -2.78 14.07 -10.54
N GLN A 67 -2.06 12.96 -10.53
CA GLN A 67 -2.22 11.85 -11.46
C GLN A 67 -1.94 10.53 -10.72
N PRO A 68 -2.38 9.38 -11.25
CA PRO A 68 -2.01 8.10 -10.70
C PRO A 68 -0.50 7.96 -10.54
N LEU A 69 -0.07 7.28 -9.48
CA LEU A 69 1.34 6.99 -9.26
C LEU A 69 1.80 5.98 -10.31
N ASN A 70 3.07 6.01 -10.70
CA ASN A 70 3.66 4.85 -11.35
C ASN A 70 3.98 3.77 -10.30
N LEU A 71 4.34 2.57 -10.75
CA LEU A 71 4.62 1.44 -9.87
C LEU A 71 5.74 1.77 -8.86
N GLN A 72 6.79 2.47 -9.28
CA GLN A 72 7.89 2.88 -8.40
C GLN A 72 7.42 3.82 -7.29
N GLU A 73 6.66 4.84 -7.64
CA GLU A 73 6.07 5.81 -6.71
C GLU A 73 5.13 5.12 -5.71
N PHE A 74 4.37 4.12 -6.18
CA PHE A 74 3.47 3.34 -5.32
C PHE A 74 4.22 2.38 -4.37
N ILE A 75 5.27 1.72 -4.85
CA ILE A 75 6.17 0.93 -4.01
C ILE A 75 6.81 1.83 -2.94
N PHE A 76 7.28 3.02 -3.32
CA PHE A 76 7.85 3.98 -2.38
C PHE A 76 6.85 4.38 -1.30
N LEU A 77 5.58 4.60 -1.66
CA LEU A 77 4.52 4.87 -0.68
C LEU A 77 4.36 3.73 0.33
N ILE A 78 4.32 2.48 -0.14
CA ILE A 78 4.19 1.30 0.71
C ILE A 78 5.39 1.16 1.65
N GLU A 79 6.60 1.39 1.15
CA GLU A 79 7.82 1.20 1.94
C GLU A 79 8.12 2.34 2.92
N THR A 80 7.44 3.49 2.77
CA THR A 80 7.66 4.68 3.61
C THR A 80 6.46 5.06 4.47
N MET A 81 5.41 4.24 4.51
CA MET A 81 4.26 4.48 5.37
C MET A 81 4.64 4.34 6.85
N GLU A 82 4.19 5.29 7.67
CA GLU A 82 4.46 5.37 9.10
C GLU A 82 3.14 5.35 9.85
N ASN A 83 3.02 4.54 10.90
CA ASN A 83 1.84 4.59 11.77
C ASN A 83 1.80 5.93 12.55
N THR A 84 0.63 6.56 12.61
CA THR A 84 0.45 7.86 13.29
C THR A 84 0.02 7.77 14.75
N THR A 85 -0.48 6.61 15.19
CA THR A 85 -0.96 6.39 16.55
C THR A 85 0.19 5.97 17.47
N ALA A 86 0.47 6.81 18.48
CA ALA A 86 1.31 6.43 19.63
C ALA A 86 0.67 5.35 20.53
N SER A 87 -0.56 4.93 20.20
CA SER A 87 -1.31 3.89 20.88
C SER A 87 -0.77 2.52 20.46
N GLN A 88 -0.11 1.87 21.41
CA GLN A 88 0.48 0.53 21.33
C GLN A 88 -0.58 -0.59 21.24
N GLU A 89 -1.64 -0.43 20.46
CA GLU A 89 -2.59 -1.51 20.22
C GLU A 89 -2.23 -2.20 18.91
N GLY A 90 -1.72 -3.44 19.03
CA GLY A 90 -1.12 -4.18 17.93
C GLY A 90 0.39 -3.88 17.82
N ASN A 91 1.19 -4.90 17.56
CA ASN A 91 2.64 -4.78 17.39
C ASN A 91 2.95 -4.18 16.00
N ILE A 92 2.24 -3.13 15.59
CA ILE A 92 2.21 -2.56 14.23
C ILE A 92 3.60 -2.12 13.77
N GLN A 93 4.45 -1.73 14.72
CA GLN A 93 5.83 -1.36 14.43
C GLN A 93 6.69 -2.56 13.99
N LEU A 94 6.36 -3.78 14.43
CA LEU A 94 6.94 -5.02 13.92
C LEU A 94 6.32 -5.41 12.56
N THR A 95 5.04 -5.14 12.36
CA THR A 95 4.33 -5.41 11.10
C THR A 95 4.92 -4.60 9.94
N LEU A 96 5.18 -3.30 10.15
CA LEU A 96 5.88 -2.44 9.18
C LEU A 96 7.36 -2.81 8.97
N SER A 97 7.95 -3.64 9.84
CA SER A 97 9.33 -4.11 9.68
C SER A 97 9.45 -5.32 8.75
N GLY A 98 8.32 -5.98 8.43
CA GLY A 98 8.26 -7.09 7.51
C GLY A 98 8.12 -6.66 6.04
N ILE A 99 8.30 -7.61 5.12
CA ILE A 99 8.02 -7.41 3.70
C ILE A 99 6.62 -7.99 3.42
N PRO A 100 5.62 -7.20 3.00
CA PRO A 100 4.26 -7.69 2.83
C PRO A 100 4.15 -8.66 1.65
N GLU A 101 3.13 -9.50 1.67
CA GLU A 101 2.52 -10.05 0.46
C GLU A 101 1.53 -9.03 -0.09
N ALA A 102 1.68 -8.63 -1.36
CA ALA A 102 0.89 -7.56 -1.94
C ALA A 102 -0.06 -8.06 -3.04
N GLN A 103 -1.30 -7.59 -3.02
CA GLN A 103 -2.30 -7.84 -4.05
C GLN A 103 -2.85 -6.52 -4.57
N SER A 104 -2.87 -6.36 -5.89
CA SER A 104 -3.42 -5.17 -6.56
C SER A 104 -3.99 -5.53 -7.92
N LEU A 105 -5.21 -5.05 -8.20
CA LEU A 105 -5.80 -5.12 -9.54
C LEU A 105 -5.35 -3.95 -10.43
N ILE A 106 -4.85 -2.88 -9.81
CA ILE A 106 -4.42 -1.65 -10.49
C ILE A 106 -2.94 -1.72 -10.90
N TYR A 107 -2.12 -2.38 -10.10
CA TYR A 107 -0.68 -2.60 -10.29
C TYR A 107 -0.38 -4.10 -10.42
N PRO A 108 -0.50 -4.69 -11.62
CA PRO A 108 -0.41 -6.14 -11.81
C PRO A 108 0.93 -6.75 -11.35
N GLN A 109 2.00 -5.95 -11.37
CA GLN A 109 3.36 -6.40 -11.06
C GLN A 109 3.73 -6.19 -9.58
N LEU A 110 2.86 -5.60 -8.77
CA LEU A 110 3.13 -5.31 -7.36
C LEU A 110 3.38 -6.58 -6.55
N GLY A 111 2.55 -7.60 -6.75
CA GLY A 111 2.69 -8.89 -6.06
C GLY A 111 4.03 -9.55 -6.40
N GLN A 112 4.41 -9.56 -7.68
CA GLN A 112 5.69 -10.10 -8.13
C GLN A 112 6.87 -9.37 -7.48
N TYR A 113 6.84 -8.04 -7.40
CA TYR A 113 7.91 -7.25 -6.76
C TYR A 113 8.13 -7.68 -5.31
N PHE A 114 7.06 -7.71 -4.51
CA PHE A 114 7.17 -8.07 -3.10
C PHE A 114 7.49 -9.55 -2.89
N GLU A 115 7.04 -10.44 -3.77
CA GLU A 115 7.44 -11.85 -3.78
C GLU A 115 8.96 -12.00 -4.00
N GLU A 116 9.52 -11.36 -5.02
CA GLU A 116 10.96 -11.37 -5.29
C GLU A 116 11.75 -10.76 -4.14
N LYS A 117 11.24 -9.68 -3.52
CA LYS A 117 11.84 -9.07 -2.34
C LYS A 117 11.86 -10.03 -1.16
N ARG A 118 10.73 -10.67 -0.82
CA ARG A 118 10.65 -11.67 0.27
C ARG A 118 11.65 -12.81 0.08
N ARG A 119 11.79 -13.35 -1.15
CA ARG A 119 12.79 -14.38 -1.48
C ARG A 119 14.22 -13.91 -1.23
N THR A 120 14.53 -12.68 -1.60
CA THR A 120 15.85 -12.07 -1.42
C THR A 120 16.26 -11.99 0.05
N PHE A 121 15.29 -11.79 0.95
CA PHE A 121 15.49 -11.72 2.39
C PHE A 121 15.29 -13.05 3.13
N GLY A 122 15.05 -14.17 2.41
CA GLY A 122 14.89 -15.50 3.00
C GLY A 122 13.58 -15.69 3.77
N MET A 123 12.51 -14.96 3.39
CA MET A 123 11.20 -15.00 4.04
C MET A 123 10.21 -15.94 3.31
N MET A 124 10.72 -16.94 2.58
CA MET A 124 9.96 -17.99 1.88
C MET A 124 10.56 -19.36 2.10
#